data_AF-A0A7W7RHN5-F1
#
_entry.id   AF-A0A7W7RHN5-F1
#
_cell.length_a   1.000
_cell.length_b   1.000
_cell.length_c   1.000
_cell.angle_alpha   90.00
_cell.angle_beta   90.00
_cell.angle_gamma   90.00
#
_symmetry.space_group_name_H-M   'P 1'
#
loop_
_entity.id
_entity.type
_entity.pdbx_description
1 polymer ?
#
loop_
_entity_poly.entity_id
_entity_poly.type
_entity_poly.pdbx_seq_one_letter_code
_entity_poly.pdbx_strand_id
1 'polypeptide(L)'
;MSTPHEAARDVAIHRLVADMVKTSREDVTATAGEVLGEGDRITVKLAGRKLASVTMAAGSTRAKVTDEDKLTAWVAENHPSEVETVTRIRPAYLEQLKKQAKQDGVAADPDTGDLLPGIEVTTGDPSLRVLPADGARDLLIEAWRSGELNLGEVLQIPSGGEQT
;
A
#
# COMPACT_ATOMS: atom_id res chain seq x y z
N MET A 1 -19.78 -24.38 -2.95
CA MET A 1 -18.33 -24.08 -3.12
C MET A 1 -18.22 -23.26 -4.38
N SER A 2 -17.80 -22.00 -4.31
CA SER A 2 -17.61 -21.17 -5.52
C SER A 2 -16.50 -21.78 -6.39
N THR A 3 -16.68 -21.70 -7.69
CA THR A 3 -15.68 -22.17 -8.66
C THR A 3 -14.43 -21.27 -8.62
N PRO A 4 -13.25 -21.75 -9.08
CA PRO A 4 -12.05 -20.91 -9.17
C PRO A 4 -12.26 -19.64 -10.02
N HIS A 5 -13.11 -19.73 -11.05
CA HIS A 5 -13.42 -18.59 -11.92
C HIS A 5 -14.27 -17.54 -11.20
N GLU A 6 -15.30 -17.96 -10.47
CA GLU A 6 -16.12 -17.06 -9.64
C GLU A 6 -15.27 -16.39 -8.56
N ALA A 7 -14.43 -17.15 -7.85
CA ALA A 7 -13.54 -16.59 -6.84
C ALA A 7 -12.55 -15.57 -7.42
N ALA A 8 -11.98 -15.83 -8.61
CA ALA A 8 -11.09 -14.90 -9.29
C ALA A 8 -11.82 -13.63 -9.74
N ARG A 9 -13.05 -13.76 -10.26
CA ARG A 9 -13.92 -12.64 -10.64
C ARG A 9 -14.20 -11.75 -9.43
N ASP A 10 -14.61 -12.34 -8.31
CA ASP A 10 -14.94 -11.59 -7.10
C ASP A 10 -13.72 -10.82 -6.59
N VAL A 11 -12.57 -11.49 -6.46
CA VAL A 11 -11.33 -10.85 -6.02
C VAL A 11 -10.93 -9.68 -6.95
N ALA A 12 -11.10 -9.82 -8.26
CA ALA A 12 -10.82 -8.76 -9.22
C ALA A 12 -11.78 -7.57 -9.06
N ILE A 13 -13.08 -7.83 -8.92
CA ILE A 13 -14.10 -6.79 -8.74
C ILE A 13 -13.86 -6.03 -7.43
N HIS A 14 -13.66 -6.73 -6.31
CA HIS A 14 -13.39 -6.10 -5.02
C HIS A 14 -12.14 -5.21 -5.05
N ARG A 15 -11.06 -5.69 -5.70
CA ARG A 15 -9.83 -4.91 -5.87
C ARG A 15 -10.08 -3.61 -6.64
N LEU A 16 -10.84 -3.68 -7.73
CA LEU A 16 -11.14 -2.53 -8.59
C LEU A 16 -12.08 -1.53 -7.92
N VAL A 17 -13.12 -2.01 -7.22
CA VAL A 17 -14.00 -1.15 -6.42
C VAL A 17 -13.20 -0.42 -5.33
N ALA A 18 -12.27 -1.12 -4.66
CA ALA A 18 -11.40 -0.50 -3.67
C ALA A 18 -10.51 0.61 -4.27
N ASP A 19 -9.96 0.40 -5.46
CA ASP A 19 -9.20 1.44 -6.18
C ASP A 19 -10.07 2.63 -6.53
N MET A 20 -11.28 2.40 -7.05
CA MET A 20 -12.21 3.48 -7.40
C MET A 20 -12.59 4.33 -6.19
N VAL A 21 -12.93 3.68 -5.07
CA VAL A 21 -13.26 4.37 -3.81
C VAL A 21 -12.06 5.14 -3.29
N LYS A 22 -10.85 4.56 -3.38
CA LYS A 22 -9.61 5.23 -2.98
C LYS A 22 -9.38 6.51 -3.80
N THR A 23 -9.41 6.42 -5.13
CA THR A 23 -9.22 7.58 -6.00
C THR A 23 -10.29 8.65 -5.74
N SER A 24 -11.57 8.25 -5.67
CA SER A 24 -12.65 9.19 -5.39
C SER A 24 -12.50 9.87 -4.03
N ARG A 25 -12.04 9.14 -3.01
CA ARG A 25 -11.74 9.72 -1.69
C ARG A 25 -10.60 10.73 -1.77
N GLU A 26 -9.53 10.43 -2.50
CA GLU A 26 -8.41 11.36 -2.70
C GLU A 26 -8.88 12.66 -3.36
N ASP A 27 -9.67 12.57 -4.43
CA ASP A 27 -10.24 13.72 -5.13
C ASP A 27 -11.14 14.56 -4.21
N VAL A 28 -12.10 13.93 -3.51
CA VAL A 28 -13.01 14.62 -2.59
C VAL A 28 -12.25 15.22 -1.41
N THR A 29 -11.20 14.55 -0.91
CA THR A 29 -10.36 15.08 0.17
C THR A 29 -9.59 16.30 -0.29
N ALA A 30 -9.07 16.29 -1.52
CA ALA A 30 -8.39 17.45 -2.10
C ALA A 30 -9.32 18.66 -2.18
N THR A 31 -10.53 18.49 -2.74
CA THR A 31 -11.53 19.56 -2.80
C THR A 31 -11.95 20.04 -1.40
N ALA A 32 -12.13 19.13 -0.43
CA ALA A 32 -12.43 19.54 0.94
C ALA A 32 -11.30 20.37 1.55
N GLY A 33 -10.05 20.08 1.21
CA GLY A 33 -8.89 20.84 1.66
C GLY A 33 -8.77 22.25 1.08
N GLU A 34 -9.39 22.53 -0.06
CA GLU A 34 -9.45 23.88 -0.63
C GLU A 34 -10.43 24.80 0.11
N VAL A 35 -11.42 24.20 0.79
CA VAL A 35 -12.52 24.93 1.44
C VAL A 35 -12.36 25.00 2.96
N LEU A 36 -11.74 23.99 3.58
CA LEU A 36 -11.53 23.93 5.03
C LEU A 36 -10.26 24.70 5.44
N GLY A 37 -10.40 25.59 6.41
CA GLY A 37 -9.29 26.31 7.03
C GLY A 37 -8.58 25.47 8.09
N GLU A 38 -7.35 25.84 8.43
CA GLU A 38 -6.60 25.21 9.51
C GLU A 38 -7.37 25.25 10.84
N GLY A 39 -7.50 24.11 11.51
CA GLY A 39 -8.21 23.98 12.79
C GLY A 39 -9.71 23.73 12.66
N ASP A 40 -10.27 23.79 11.44
CA ASP A 40 -11.70 23.53 11.22
C ASP A 40 -12.07 22.10 11.63
N ARG A 41 -13.22 21.96 12.27
CA ARG A 41 -13.83 20.68 12.61
C ARG A 41 -15.33 20.69 12.33
N ILE A 42 -15.75 19.93 11.33
CA ILE A 42 -17.16 19.80 10.93
C ILE A 42 -17.68 18.42 11.32
N THR A 43 -18.81 18.38 12.03
CA THR A 43 -19.50 17.12 12.32
C THR A 43 -20.56 16.84 11.27
N VAL A 44 -20.39 15.74 10.54
CA VAL A 44 -21.32 15.28 9.52
C VAL A 44 -22.37 14.38 10.18
N LYS A 45 -23.65 14.64 9.88
CA LYS A 45 -24.78 13.81 10.32
C LYS A 45 -25.45 13.17 9.12
N LEU A 46 -25.87 11.93 9.25
CA LEU A 46 -26.67 11.19 8.27
C LEU A 46 -27.94 10.68 8.96
N ALA A 47 -29.11 11.00 8.39
CA ALA A 47 -30.42 10.68 8.98
C ALA A 47 -30.52 11.09 10.46
N GLY A 48 -30.10 12.31 10.79
CA GLY A 48 -30.14 12.86 12.15
C GLY A 48 -29.08 12.33 13.12
N ARG A 49 -28.39 11.22 12.77
CA ARG A 49 -27.35 10.60 13.60
C ARG A 49 -25.97 11.09 13.18
N LYS A 50 -25.07 11.26 14.16
CA LYS A 50 -23.67 11.60 13.87
C LYS A 50 -23.05 10.48 13.04
N LEU A 51 -22.54 10.83 11.86
CA LEU A 51 -21.83 9.93 10.96
C LEU A 51 -20.32 10.01 11.22
N ALA A 52 -19.74 11.21 11.13
CA ALA A 52 -18.30 11.42 11.26
C ALA A 52 -17.97 12.86 11.69
N SER A 53 -16.71 13.11 12.04
CA SER A 53 -16.16 14.47 12.12
C SER A 53 -14.99 14.59 11.15
N VAL A 54 -15.00 15.62 10.31
CA VAL A 54 -13.89 15.97 9.41
C VAL A 54 -13.14 17.13 10.06
N THR A 55 -11.83 16.97 10.23
CA THR A 55 -10.97 17.98 10.86
C THR A 55 -9.81 18.31 9.93
N MET A 56 -9.53 19.60 9.73
CA MET A 56 -8.30 20.06 9.10
C MET A 56 -7.25 20.28 10.19
N ALA A 57 -6.30 19.36 10.30
CA ALA A 57 -5.22 19.48 11.28
C ALA A 57 -4.21 20.56 10.82
N ALA A 58 -3.59 21.23 11.79
CA ALA A 58 -2.46 22.11 11.52
C ALA A 58 -1.35 21.36 10.78
N GLY A 59 -0.76 22.02 9.78
CA GLY A 59 0.38 21.47 9.05
C GLY A 59 1.51 21.15 10.03
N SER A 60 2.03 19.93 10.01
CA SER A 60 3.19 19.59 10.83
C SER A 60 4.47 20.06 10.17
N THR A 61 5.27 20.84 10.89
CA THR A 61 6.63 21.16 10.48
C THR A 61 7.43 19.86 10.37
N ARG A 62 7.90 19.55 9.16
CA ARG A 62 8.79 18.41 8.91
C ARG A 62 10.14 18.92 8.44
N ALA A 63 11.19 18.56 9.16
CA ALA A 63 12.54 18.62 8.63
C ALA A 63 12.79 17.36 7.79
N LYS A 64 13.33 17.54 6.59
CA LYS A 64 13.81 16.44 5.75
C LYS A 64 15.24 16.74 5.38
N VAL A 65 16.11 15.74 5.52
CA VAL A 65 17.45 15.80 4.94
C VAL A 65 17.31 15.77 3.41
N THR A 66 17.72 16.85 2.76
CA THR A 66 17.63 16.98 1.30
C THR A 66 18.85 16.39 0.59
N ASP A 67 19.98 16.33 1.28
CA ASP A 67 21.26 15.83 0.79
C ASP A 67 22.01 15.20 1.97
N GLU A 68 21.96 13.87 2.05
CA GLU A 68 22.57 13.11 3.15
C GLU A 68 24.09 13.21 3.10
N ASP A 69 24.70 13.09 1.92
CA ASP A 69 26.15 13.13 1.76
C ASP A 69 26.75 14.47 2.20
N LYS A 70 26.10 15.60 1.82
CA LYS A 70 26.55 16.93 2.26
C LYS A 70 26.40 17.14 3.76
N LEU A 71 25.29 16.66 4.33
CA LEU A 71 25.07 16.77 5.77
C LEU A 71 26.09 15.92 6.53
N THR A 72 26.32 14.68 6.10
CA THR A 72 27.31 13.78 6.71
C THR A 72 28.72 14.34 6.58
N ALA A 73 29.09 14.94 5.45
CA ALA A 73 30.40 15.59 5.29
C ALA A 73 30.59 16.76 6.28
N TRP A 74 29.56 17.61 6.42
CA TRP A 74 29.59 18.72 7.37
C TRP A 74 29.66 18.22 8.83
N VAL A 75 28.90 17.19 9.18
CA VAL A 75 28.93 16.57 10.52
C VAL A 75 30.29 15.92 10.78
N ALA A 76 30.88 15.23 9.80
CA ALA A 76 32.20 14.63 9.93
C ALA A 76 33.30 15.69 10.19
N GLU A 77 33.15 16.89 9.61
CA GLU A 77 34.09 18.01 9.81
C GLU A 77 33.88 18.75 11.14
N ASN A 78 32.63 19.03 11.50
CA ASN A 78 32.29 19.89 12.66
C ASN A 78 32.06 19.10 13.95
N HIS A 79 31.60 17.86 13.84
CA HIS A 79 31.20 16.97 14.93
C HIS A 79 31.64 15.52 14.64
N PRO A 80 32.96 15.24 14.55
CA PRO A 80 33.46 13.93 14.16
C PRO A 80 33.09 12.79 15.14
N SER A 81 32.76 13.09 16.40
CA SER A 81 32.25 12.09 17.36
C SER A 81 30.87 11.56 17.02
N GLU A 82 30.11 12.29 16.19
CA GLU A 82 28.73 11.96 15.81
C GLU A 82 28.66 11.16 14.49
N VAL A 83 29.81 10.74 13.93
CA VAL A 83 29.87 9.91 12.72
C VAL A 83 30.48 8.55 13.06
N GLU A 84 29.72 7.49 12.78
CA GLU A 84 30.18 6.11 12.98
C GLU A 84 30.68 5.49 11.68
N THR A 85 31.79 4.75 11.75
CA THR A 85 32.27 3.91 10.66
C THR A 85 31.94 2.45 10.96
N VAL A 86 31.04 1.87 10.18
CA VAL A 86 30.59 0.47 10.35
C VAL A 86 31.13 -0.44 9.25
N THR A 87 31.52 -1.66 9.62
CA THR A 87 31.84 -2.73 8.66
C THR A 87 30.55 -3.35 8.16
N ARG A 88 30.27 -3.27 6.85
CA ARG A 88 29.06 -3.83 6.24
C ARG A 88 29.36 -4.62 4.98
N ILE A 89 28.54 -5.64 4.71
CA ILE A 89 28.52 -6.34 3.43
C ILE A 89 28.09 -5.34 2.35
N ARG A 90 28.75 -5.36 1.19
CA ARG A 90 28.40 -4.50 0.05
C ARG A 90 26.97 -4.82 -0.41
N PRO A 91 26.05 -3.84 -0.53
CA PRO A 91 24.64 -4.10 -0.85
C PRO A 91 24.46 -4.91 -2.14
N ALA A 92 25.20 -4.57 -3.20
CA ALA A 92 25.14 -5.30 -4.48
C ALA A 92 25.55 -6.77 -4.35
N TYR A 93 26.56 -7.05 -3.53
CA TYR A 93 27.02 -8.41 -3.28
C TYR A 93 25.99 -9.21 -2.46
N LEU A 94 25.39 -8.59 -1.44
CA LEU A 94 24.33 -9.21 -0.66
C LEU A 94 23.10 -9.56 -1.52
N GLU A 95 22.69 -8.67 -2.43
CA GLU A 95 21.58 -8.92 -3.35
C GLU A 95 21.91 -10.05 -4.35
N GLN A 96 23.17 -10.13 -4.81
CA GLN A 96 23.64 -11.24 -5.63
C GLN A 96 23.54 -12.58 -4.87
N LEU A 97 24.02 -12.65 -3.63
CA LEU A 97 23.94 -13.86 -2.80
C LEU A 97 22.48 -14.30 -2.58
N LYS A 98 21.58 -13.36 -2.26
CA LYS A 98 20.14 -13.66 -2.12
C LYS A 98 19.52 -14.16 -3.42
N LYS A 99 19.89 -13.58 -4.57
CA LYS A 99 19.36 -14.00 -5.87
C LYS A 99 19.80 -15.43 -6.20
N GLN A 100 21.07 -15.75 -5.96
CA GLN A 100 21.61 -17.10 -6.17
C GLN A 100 20.92 -18.12 -5.24
N ALA A 101 20.81 -17.79 -3.95
CA ALA A 101 20.14 -18.64 -2.97
C ALA A 101 18.68 -18.98 -3.35
N LYS A 102 17.95 -18.00 -3.92
CA LYS A 102 16.59 -18.22 -4.43
C LYS A 102 16.53 -19.13 -5.65
N GLN A 103 17.55 -19.09 -6.52
CA GLN A 103 17.60 -19.92 -7.73
C GLN A 103 17.94 -21.37 -7.39
N ASP A 104 18.87 -21.58 -6.47
CA ASP A 104 19.38 -22.91 -6.13
C ASP A 104 18.56 -23.59 -5.03
N GLY A 105 17.63 -22.86 -4.39
CA GLY A 105 16.83 -23.34 -3.26
C GLY A 105 17.63 -23.48 -1.96
N VAL A 106 18.90 -23.13 -1.98
CA VAL A 106 19.84 -23.18 -0.86
C VAL A 106 20.82 -22.03 -0.97
N ALA A 107 21.14 -21.39 0.15
CA ALA A 107 22.16 -20.35 0.16
C ALA A 107 23.55 -21.00 0.29
N ALA A 108 24.22 -21.19 -0.84
CA ALA A 108 25.59 -21.70 -0.91
C ALA A 108 26.53 -20.66 -1.53
N ASP A 109 27.79 -20.66 -1.08
CA ASP A 109 28.85 -19.87 -1.66
C ASP A 109 29.15 -20.38 -3.08
N PRO A 110 29.19 -19.50 -4.10
CA PRO A 110 29.38 -19.92 -5.48
C PRO A 110 30.79 -20.43 -5.79
N ASP A 111 31.80 -20.06 -5.00
CA ASP A 111 33.19 -20.44 -5.20
C ASP A 111 33.55 -21.71 -4.41
N THR A 112 33.02 -21.86 -3.19
CA THR A 112 33.34 -23.02 -2.32
C THR A 112 32.24 -24.07 -2.24
N GLY A 113 31.00 -23.71 -2.55
CA GLY A 113 29.83 -24.58 -2.39
C GLY A 113 29.34 -24.73 -0.95
N ASP A 114 29.95 -24.04 0.02
CA ASP A 114 29.58 -24.11 1.43
C ASP A 114 28.30 -23.32 1.73
N LEU A 115 27.51 -23.76 2.70
CA LEU A 115 26.31 -23.04 3.11
C LEU A 115 26.67 -21.65 3.68
N LEU A 116 26.02 -20.61 3.17
CA LEU A 116 26.22 -19.24 3.60
C LEU A 116 25.57 -19.02 4.98
N PRO A 117 26.36 -18.71 6.02
CA PRO A 117 25.79 -18.42 7.33
C PRO A 117 24.96 -17.13 7.27
N GLY A 118 23.73 -17.19 7.78
CA GLY A 118 22.83 -16.03 7.89
C GLY A 118 21.89 -15.81 6.70
N ILE A 119 21.86 -16.70 5.71
CA ILE A 119 20.85 -16.69 4.64
C ILE A 119 20.05 -18.00 4.68
N GLU A 120 18.77 -17.88 5.00
CA GLU A 120 17.82 -19.01 4.96
C GLU A 120 16.89 -18.84 3.75
N VAL A 121 16.71 -19.91 2.98
CA VAL A 121 15.80 -19.92 1.84
C VAL A 121 14.49 -20.55 2.29
N THR A 122 13.47 -19.71 2.50
CA THR A 122 12.11 -20.16 2.76
C THR A 122 11.26 -20.00 1.51
N THR A 123 10.44 -21.01 1.22
CA THR A 123 9.40 -20.89 0.18
C THR A 123 8.14 -20.37 0.86
N GLY A 124 7.76 -19.13 0.55
CA GLY A 124 6.53 -18.54 1.04
C GLY A 124 5.30 -19.17 0.38
N ASP A 125 4.17 -19.15 1.07
CA ASP A 125 2.89 -19.59 0.52
C ASP A 125 2.51 -18.79 -0.74
N PRO A 126 1.80 -19.41 -1.70
CA PRO A 126 1.32 -18.73 -2.89
C PRO A 126 0.43 -17.53 -2.51
N SER A 127 0.72 -16.37 -3.09
CA SER A 127 -0.06 -15.14 -2.86
C SER A 127 -0.94 -14.81 -4.08
N LEU A 128 -2.13 -14.27 -3.80
CA LEU A 128 -3.04 -13.80 -4.84
C LEU A 128 -2.55 -12.46 -5.39
N ARG A 129 -2.43 -12.37 -6.71
CA ARG A 129 -2.10 -11.13 -7.42
C ARG A 129 -3.21 -10.80 -8.41
N VAL A 130 -3.78 -9.61 -8.29
CA VAL A 130 -4.76 -9.08 -9.25
C VAL A 130 -4.05 -8.10 -10.18
N LEU A 131 -4.14 -8.36 -11.48
CA LEU A 131 -3.63 -7.49 -12.53
C LEU A 131 -4.83 -7.04 -13.38
N PRO A 132 -5.35 -5.83 -13.15
CA PRO A 132 -6.40 -5.27 -14.00
C PRO A 132 -5.96 -5.18 -15.46
N ALA A 133 -6.87 -5.47 -16.38
CA ALA A 133 -6.68 -5.18 -17.80
C ALA A 133 -6.83 -3.67 -18.07
N ASP A 134 -6.31 -3.23 -19.22
CA ASP A 134 -6.57 -1.87 -19.71
C ASP A 134 -8.08 -1.64 -19.88
N GLY A 135 -8.59 -0.50 -19.40
CA GLY A 135 -10.02 -0.17 -19.44
C GLY A 135 -10.89 -0.95 -18.44
N ALA A 136 -10.32 -1.80 -17.58
CA ALA A 136 -11.09 -2.58 -16.60
C ALA A 136 -11.95 -1.70 -15.67
N ARG A 137 -11.47 -0.49 -15.36
CA ARG A 137 -12.23 0.48 -14.56
C ARG A 137 -13.47 0.99 -15.29
N ASP A 138 -13.34 1.32 -16.58
CA ASP A 138 -14.44 1.85 -17.38
C ASP A 138 -15.53 0.79 -17.58
N LEU A 139 -15.12 -0.45 -17.87
CA LEU A 139 -16.01 -1.61 -17.91
C LEU A 139 -16.76 -1.82 -16.58
N LEU A 140 -16.06 -1.69 -15.45
CA LEU A 140 -16.69 -1.85 -14.14
C LEU A 140 -17.72 -0.74 -13.86
N ILE A 141 -17.42 0.50 -14.25
CA ILE A 141 -18.34 1.64 -14.13
C ILE A 141 -19.57 1.44 -15.01
N GLU A 142 -19.38 0.98 -16.25
CA GLU A 142 -20.46 0.68 -17.19
C GLU A 142 -21.37 -0.42 -16.65
N ALA A 143 -20.80 -1.55 -16.20
CA ALA A 143 -21.54 -2.66 -15.60
C ALA A 143 -22.32 -2.23 -14.34
N TRP A 144 -21.75 -1.33 -13.53
CA TRP A 144 -22.47 -0.79 -12.37
C TRP A 144 -23.65 0.10 -12.79
N ARG A 145 -23.46 0.97 -13.79
CA ARG A 145 -24.52 1.86 -14.28
C ARG A 145 -25.63 1.13 -15.03
N SER A 146 -25.31 0.06 -15.76
CA SER A 146 -26.28 -0.76 -16.48
C SER A 146 -27.10 -1.67 -15.56
N GLY A 147 -26.70 -1.81 -14.28
CA GLY A 147 -27.30 -2.72 -13.32
C GLY A 147 -26.83 -4.17 -13.45
N GLU A 148 -25.87 -4.45 -14.34
CA GLU A 148 -25.23 -5.77 -14.46
C GLU A 148 -24.36 -6.11 -13.24
N LEU A 149 -23.87 -5.08 -12.53
CA LEU A 149 -23.16 -5.20 -11.28
C LEU A 149 -23.88 -4.48 -10.14
N ASN A 150 -24.29 -5.24 -9.12
CA ASN A 150 -24.85 -4.67 -7.89
C ASN A 150 -23.76 -4.51 -6.82
N LEU A 151 -23.39 -3.25 -6.51
CA LEU A 151 -22.38 -2.97 -5.48
C LEU A 151 -22.79 -3.39 -4.07
N GLY A 152 -24.08 -3.45 -3.76
CA GLY A 152 -24.56 -3.94 -2.46
C GLY A 152 -24.26 -5.42 -2.26
N GLU A 153 -24.45 -6.22 -3.30
CA GLU A 153 -24.12 -7.65 -3.30
C GLU A 153 -22.60 -7.87 -3.31
N VAL A 154 -21.87 -7.13 -4.13
CA VAL A 154 -20.39 -7.18 -4.19
C VAL A 154 -19.78 -6.83 -2.85
N LEU A 155 -20.15 -5.70 -2.25
CA LEU A 155 -19.62 -5.30 -0.95
C LEU A 155 -20.20 -6.11 0.22
N GLN A 156 -21.03 -7.11 -0.07
CA GLN A 156 -21.72 -7.95 0.91
C GLN A 156 -22.42 -7.10 1.97
N ILE A 157 -22.94 -5.93 1.57
CA ILE A 157 -23.66 -5.04 2.46
C ILE A 157 -25.00 -5.72 2.73
N PRO A 158 -25.29 -6.14 3.97
CA PRO A 158 -26.59 -6.71 4.27
C PRO A 158 -27.64 -5.66 3.92
N SER A 159 -28.56 -6.02 3.02
CA SER A 159 -29.74 -5.20 2.76
C SER A 159 -30.45 -5.03 4.10
N GLY A 160 -30.44 -3.82 4.64
CA GLY A 160 -30.99 -3.54 5.95
C GLY A 160 -32.48 -3.90 5.96
N GLY A 161 -32.80 -5.06 6.51
CA GLY A 161 -34.17 -5.47 6.77
C GLY A 161 -34.85 -4.46 7.68
N GLU A 162 -36.11 -4.19 7.37
CA GLU A 162 -37.07 -3.47 8.22
C GLU A 162 -36.85 -3.83 9.70
N GLN A 163 -36.46 -2.84 10.49
CA GLN A 163 -36.59 -2.90 11.94
C GLN A 163 -38.04 -2.47 12.24
N THR A 164 -38.87 -3.46 12.59
CA THR A 164 -40.19 -3.31 13.20
C THR A 164 -40.16 -2.49 14.48
#